data_AF-A0A960XEM5-F1
#
_entry.id   AF-A0A960XEM5-F1
#
_cell.length_a   1.000
_cell.length_b   1.000
_cell.length_c   1.000
_cell.angle_alpha   90.00
_cell.angle_beta   90.00
_cell.angle_gamma   90.00
#
_symmetry.space_group_name_H-M   'P 1'
#
loop_
_entity.id
_entity.type
_entity.pdbx_description
1 polymer ?
#
loop_
_entity_poly.entity_id
_entity_poly.type
_entity_poly.pdbx_seq_one_letter_code
_entity_poly.pdbx_strand_id
1 'polypeptide(L)'
;MDSEQEEPNLTYIDEEEFINEGHQKNPLPFLLLLCIFGMVIALFWGGREWYMAQESATKSPFRQVTNRDFSLFLWQYPHLMRIHAPSKRDYLKSFQYQDKVNIFPGEADQFVDASPELLFHYHTWDRLLKPDEMVRRIPVDEFRFFLNYAEEWKPTNWPEAPAKYASLVVNLPQNTSGDLFPALPLDVRRAFIGWKNYLYEGDQIAESTFTAKEVKDFLKAHPTYQRPLWYNLVKDPSYLKGINTLPDEAQIPPETLLAFLRVALYNAKKTEERLNK
;
A
#
# COMPACT_ATOMS: atom_id res chain seq x y z
N MET A 1 90.83 34.91 -59.73
CA MET A 1 89.92 34.15 -60.61
C MET A 1 90.14 32.71 -60.26
N ASP A 2 89.23 32.15 -59.46
CA ASP A 2 88.68 30.82 -59.64
C ASP A 2 87.50 30.74 -58.67
N SER A 3 86.32 30.61 -59.26
CA SER A 3 85.01 30.62 -58.63
C SER A 3 84.70 29.23 -58.10
N GLU A 4 84.70 29.06 -56.78
CA GLU A 4 84.07 27.90 -56.14
C GLU A 4 82.55 28.08 -56.22
N GLN A 5 81.92 27.32 -57.12
CA GLN A 5 80.49 27.07 -57.11
C GLN A 5 80.19 26.10 -55.96
N GLU A 6 79.60 26.59 -54.88
CA GLU A 6 78.87 25.74 -53.93
C GLU A 6 77.57 25.27 -54.59
N GLU A 7 77.46 23.96 -54.86
CA GLU A 7 76.20 23.34 -55.23
C GLU A 7 75.22 23.35 -54.04
N PRO A 8 73.92 23.60 -54.26
CA PRO A 8 72.94 23.57 -53.20
C PRO A 8 72.74 22.13 -52.71
N ASN A 9 73.08 21.91 -51.44
CA ASN A 9 72.86 20.67 -50.71
C ASN A 9 71.33 20.40 -50.66
N LEU A 10 70.86 19.48 -51.49
CA LEU A 10 69.48 18.99 -51.46
C LEU A 10 69.26 18.29 -50.13
N THR A 11 68.61 18.97 -49.19
CA THR A 11 68.03 18.37 -47.99
C THR A 11 67.07 17.27 -48.42
N TYR A 12 67.52 16.02 -48.28
CA TYR A 12 66.67 14.84 -48.35
C TYR A 12 65.71 14.92 -47.17
N ILE A 13 64.45 15.21 -47.44
CA ILE A 13 63.40 15.12 -46.43
C ILE A 13 63.02 13.65 -46.34
N ASP A 14 63.39 13.03 -45.23
CA ASP A 14 63.05 11.64 -44.93
C ASP A 14 61.54 11.53 -44.69
N GLU A 15 60.83 10.89 -45.62
CA GLU A 15 59.38 10.69 -45.51
C GLU A 15 59.00 9.78 -44.32
N GLU A 16 59.96 9.05 -43.72
CA GLU A 16 59.71 8.22 -42.53
C GLU A 16 59.52 9.04 -41.24
N GLU A 17 60.05 10.27 -41.16
CA GLU A 17 59.82 11.14 -40.00
C GLU A 17 58.42 11.77 -39.99
N PHE A 18 57.75 11.88 -41.15
CA PHE A 18 56.38 12.41 -41.22
C PHE A 18 55.30 11.41 -40.76
N ILE A 19 55.63 10.11 -40.73
CA ILE A 19 54.65 9.05 -40.43
C ILE A 19 54.65 8.68 -38.93
N ASN A 20 55.69 9.05 -38.19
CA ASN A 20 55.89 8.63 -36.79
C ASN A 20 55.76 9.77 -35.75
N GLU A 21 54.89 10.75 -35.97
CA GLU A 21 54.29 11.48 -34.84
C GLU A 21 53.29 10.56 -34.11
N GLY A 22 53.84 9.57 -33.39
CA GLY A 22 53.12 8.73 -32.46
C GLY A 22 52.58 9.55 -31.29
N HIS A 23 51.53 10.32 -31.55
CA HIS A 23 50.72 10.94 -30.51
C HIS A 23 50.25 9.80 -29.58
N GLN A 24 50.87 9.67 -28.40
CA GLN A 24 50.29 8.90 -27.31
C GLN A 24 48.95 9.57 -26.96
N LYS A 25 47.87 9.15 -27.63
CA LYS A 25 46.52 9.61 -27.36
C LYS A 25 46.18 9.17 -25.95
N ASN A 26 46.33 10.10 -25.00
CA ASN A 26 45.91 9.89 -23.63
C ASN A 26 44.43 9.46 -23.66
N PRO A 27 44.07 8.24 -23.21
CA PRO A 27 42.70 7.74 -23.30
C PRO A 27 41.79 8.39 -22.24
N LEU A 28 42.35 9.08 -21.24
CA LEU A 28 41.61 9.74 -20.16
C LEU A 28 40.51 10.70 -20.63
N PRO A 29 40.75 11.66 -21.54
CA PRO A 29 39.70 12.56 -22.05
C PRO A 29 38.56 11.79 -22.75
N PHE A 30 38.86 10.71 -23.47
CA PHE A 30 37.86 9.88 -24.14
C PHE A 30 37.04 9.06 -23.13
N LEU A 31 37.69 8.45 -22.14
CA LEU A 31 37.03 7.72 -21.04
C LEU A 31 36.15 8.64 -20.20
N LEU A 32 36.62 9.85 -19.90
CA LEU A 32 35.87 10.85 -19.14
C LEU A 32 34.61 11.30 -19.90
N LEU A 33 34.72 11.51 -21.22
CA LEU A 33 33.57 11.77 -22.09
C LEU A 33 32.57 10.61 -22.10
N LEU A 34 33.04 9.35 -22.16
CA LEU A 34 32.17 8.18 -22.07
C LEU A 34 31.46 8.08 -20.71
N CYS A 35 32.14 8.37 -19.61
CA CYS A 35 31.53 8.38 -18.28
C CYS A 35 30.46 9.48 -18.16
N ILE A 36 30.74 10.69 -18.64
CA ILE A 36 29.76 11.79 -18.66
C ILE A 36 28.56 11.40 -19.53
N PHE A 37 28.81 10.87 -20.72
CA PHE A 37 27.74 10.44 -21.62
C PHE A 37 26.88 9.32 -21.02
N GLY A 38 27.52 8.33 -20.37
CA GLY A 38 26.85 7.27 -19.63
C GLY A 38 26.01 7.81 -18.47
N MET A 39 26.52 8.77 -17.71
CA MET A 39 25.78 9.42 -16.61
C MET A 39 24.57 10.19 -17.14
N VAL A 40 24.71 10.93 -18.25
CA VAL A 40 23.60 11.63 -18.90
C VAL A 40 22.54 10.63 -19.38
N ILE A 41 22.94 9.54 -20.05
CA ILE A 41 22.00 8.50 -20.49
C ILE A 41 21.27 7.89 -19.28
N ALA A 42 21.98 7.56 -18.20
CA ALA A 42 21.39 7.00 -17.00
C ALA A 42 20.37 7.96 -16.35
N LEU A 43 20.68 9.25 -16.29
CA LEU A 43 19.76 10.28 -15.81
C LEU A 43 18.51 10.42 -16.70
N PHE A 44 18.69 10.37 -18.03
CA PHE A 44 17.55 10.41 -18.96
C PHE A 44 16.66 9.16 -18.84
N TRP A 45 17.26 7.97 -18.70
CA TRP A 45 16.51 6.73 -18.51
C TRP A 45 15.75 6.72 -17.18
N GLY A 46 16.44 6.99 -16.07
CA GLY A 46 15.81 7.03 -14.74
C GLY A 46 14.76 8.14 -14.63
N GLY A 47 15.03 9.32 -15.20
CA GLY A 47 14.09 10.44 -15.24
C GLY A 47 12.85 10.14 -16.08
N ARG A 48 13.00 9.46 -17.22
CA ARG A 48 11.87 9.05 -18.07
C ARG A 48 11.01 7.99 -17.39
N GLU A 49 11.59 6.99 -16.75
CA GLU A 49 10.84 5.96 -16.02
C GLU A 49 10.07 6.57 -14.85
N TRP A 50 10.72 7.43 -14.06
CA TRP A 50 10.07 8.17 -12.98
C TRP A 50 8.93 9.06 -13.49
N TYR A 51 9.17 9.83 -14.57
CA TYR A 51 8.16 10.69 -15.18
C TYR A 51 6.96 9.88 -15.72
N MET A 52 7.21 8.78 -16.42
CA MET A 52 6.15 7.91 -16.94
C MET A 52 5.35 7.24 -15.81
N ALA A 53 5.99 6.84 -14.71
CA ALA A 53 5.31 6.34 -13.53
C ALA A 53 4.36 7.41 -12.96
N GLN A 54 4.86 8.64 -12.78
CA GLN A 54 4.09 9.78 -12.27
C GLN A 54 2.91 10.17 -13.21
N GLU A 55 3.15 10.21 -14.52
CA GLU A 55 2.15 10.56 -15.52
C GLU A 55 1.07 9.46 -15.62
N SER A 56 1.45 8.18 -15.51
CA SER A 56 0.50 7.07 -15.50
C SER A 56 -0.39 7.07 -14.25
N ALA A 57 0.14 7.46 -13.09
CA ALA A 57 -0.60 7.56 -11.83
C ALA A 57 -1.59 8.73 -11.85
N THR A 58 -1.21 9.85 -12.46
CA THR A 58 -2.04 11.08 -12.52
C THR A 58 -3.16 11.02 -13.56
N LYS A 59 -3.01 10.28 -14.66
CA LYS A 59 -4.03 10.21 -15.74
C LYS A 59 -5.20 9.26 -15.50
N SER A 60 -5.10 8.33 -14.54
CA SER A 60 -6.16 7.35 -14.29
C SER A 60 -6.72 7.47 -12.87
N PRO A 61 -8.00 7.83 -12.67
CA PRO A 61 -8.62 7.84 -11.34
C PRO A 61 -8.48 6.51 -10.59
N PHE A 62 -8.35 5.40 -11.33
CA PHE A 62 -8.12 4.08 -10.77
C PHE A 62 -6.79 3.95 -9.99
N ARG A 63 -5.78 4.75 -10.33
CA ARG A 63 -4.47 4.74 -9.66
C ARG A 63 -4.32 5.84 -8.60
N GLN A 64 -5.30 6.75 -8.50
CA GLN A 64 -5.31 7.84 -7.53
C GLN A 64 -5.84 7.35 -6.17
N VAL A 65 -5.12 6.40 -5.56
CA VAL A 65 -5.43 5.85 -4.23
C VAL A 65 -4.22 6.11 -3.36
N THR A 66 -4.40 6.77 -2.21
CA THR A 66 -3.28 7.03 -1.29
C THR A 66 -2.87 5.77 -0.54
N ASN A 67 -1.64 5.71 -0.03
CA ASN A 67 -1.23 4.62 0.85
C ASN A 67 -2.13 4.52 2.09
N ARG A 68 -2.52 5.66 2.67
CA ARG A 68 -3.44 5.75 3.81
C ARG A 68 -4.79 5.11 3.49
N ASP A 69 -5.41 5.48 2.37
CA ASP A 69 -6.68 4.89 1.94
C ASP A 69 -6.53 3.40 1.66
N PHE A 70 -5.46 3.02 0.97
CA PHE A 70 -5.17 1.63 0.65
C PHE A 70 -4.94 0.78 1.92
N SER A 71 -4.40 1.37 2.98
CA SER A 71 -4.22 0.68 4.27
C SER A 71 -5.55 0.27 4.88
N LEU A 72 -6.60 1.09 4.75
CA LEU A 72 -7.93 0.77 5.26
C LEU A 72 -8.43 -0.55 4.67
N PHE A 73 -8.19 -0.75 3.38
CA PHE A 73 -8.49 -2.00 2.69
C PHE A 73 -7.60 -3.14 3.22
N LEU A 74 -6.28 -2.96 3.24
CA LEU A 74 -5.35 -4.02 3.67
C LEU A 74 -5.62 -4.51 5.10
N TRP A 75 -6.00 -3.63 6.01
CA TRP A 75 -6.37 -3.99 7.37
C TRP A 75 -7.60 -4.92 7.44
N GLN A 76 -8.53 -4.82 6.49
CA GLN A 76 -9.69 -5.72 6.39
C GLN A 76 -9.35 -7.05 5.71
N TYR A 77 -8.25 -7.12 4.97
CA TYR A 77 -7.80 -8.32 4.24
C TYR A 77 -6.37 -8.72 4.63
N PRO A 78 -6.13 -9.18 5.88
CA PRO A 78 -4.80 -9.54 6.39
C PRO A 78 -3.98 -10.49 5.50
N HIS A 79 -4.65 -11.38 4.77
CA HIS A 79 -4.00 -12.33 3.86
C HIS A 79 -3.34 -11.62 2.66
N LEU A 80 -3.93 -10.54 2.14
CA LEU A 80 -3.34 -9.71 1.10
C LEU A 80 -2.14 -8.91 1.62
N MET A 81 -2.11 -8.64 2.93
CA MET A 81 -0.99 -8.00 3.61
C MET A 81 0.19 -8.98 3.81
N ARG A 82 -0.08 -10.22 4.27
CA ARG A 82 0.96 -11.19 4.66
C ARG A 82 1.59 -11.97 3.49
N ILE A 83 0.82 -12.30 2.45
CA ILE A 83 1.30 -13.10 1.30
C ILE A 83 2.24 -12.28 0.39
N HIS A 84 2.36 -10.99 0.64
CA HIS A 84 3.04 -10.03 -0.23
C HIS A 84 4.31 -9.41 0.37
N ALA A 85 4.72 -9.81 1.58
CA ALA A 85 5.88 -9.27 2.28
C ALA A 85 7.26 -9.77 1.76
N PRO A 86 7.48 -11.06 1.42
CA PRO A 86 8.84 -11.55 1.13
C PRO A 86 9.33 -11.36 -0.32
N SER A 87 8.42 -11.26 -1.31
CA SER A 87 8.77 -11.42 -2.74
C SER A 87 8.72 -10.15 -3.59
N LYS A 88 8.64 -8.98 -2.98
CA LYS A 88 7.97 -7.82 -3.59
C LYS A 88 8.77 -6.54 -3.33
N ARG A 89 9.91 -6.40 -4.02
CA ARG A 89 10.76 -5.18 -4.01
C ARG A 89 10.13 -4.01 -4.78
N ASP A 90 9.04 -4.26 -5.52
CA ASP A 90 8.58 -3.33 -6.56
C ASP A 90 7.25 -2.62 -6.31
N TYR A 91 6.36 -3.09 -5.42
CA TYR A 91 5.06 -2.46 -5.14
C TYR A 91 4.72 -2.58 -3.63
N LEU A 92 3.88 -1.69 -3.12
CA LEU A 92 3.62 -1.41 -1.69
C LEU A 92 4.87 -1.00 -0.90
N LYS A 93 5.82 -0.29 -1.55
CA LYS A 93 7.10 0.12 -0.97
C LYS A 93 6.97 0.92 0.33
N SER A 94 5.89 1.69 0.45
CA SER A 94 5.58 2.49 1.64
C SER A 94 5.14 1.68 2.85
N PHE A 95 4.78 0.42 2.67
CA PHE A 95 4.40 -0.49 3.74
C PHE A 95 5.66 -1.23 4.23
N GLN A 96 6.11 -0.91 5.43
CA GLN A 96 7.23 -1.61 6.05
C GLN A 96 6.75 -2.97 6.58
N TYR A 97 7.58 -3.99 6.41
CA TYR A 97 7.33 -5.35 6.92
C TYR A 97 8.48 -5.86 7.80
N GLN A 98 9.46 -5.01 8.12
CA GLN A 98 10.65 -5.43 8.86
C GLN A 98 10.33 -5.61 10.36
N ASP A 99 9.72 -4.61 11.00
CA ASP A 99 9.46 -4.64 12.45
C ASP A 99 7.97 -4.56 12.82
N LYS A 100 7.16 -3.95 11.97
CA LYS A 100 5.70 -3.83 12.11
C LYS A 100 5.09 -3.67 10.73
N VAL A 101 3.84 -4.08 10.56
CA VAL A 101 3.10 -3.79 9.32
C VAL A 101 2.47 -2.41 9.46
N ASN A 102 3.12 -1.39 8.91
CA ASN A 102 2.62 -0.01 8.95
C ASN A 102 3.13 0.79 7.73
N ILE A 103 2.64 2.02 7.57
CA ILE A 103 3.08 2.92 6.50
C ILE A 103 4.14 3.88 7.05
N PHE A 104 5.14 4.22 6.24
CA PHE A 104 6.01 5.34 6.58
C PHE A 104 5.19 6.64 6.62
N PRO A 105 5.14 7.39 7.75
CA PRO A 105 4.19 8.49 7.87
C PRO A 105 4.33 9.56 6.78
N GLY A 106 5.55 9.83 6.30
CA GLY A 106 5.79 10.77 5.18
C GLY A 106 5.35 10.29 3.80
N GLU A 107 4.97 9.02 3.66
CA GLU A 107 4.48 8.42 2.40
C GLU A 107 2.99 8.09 2.44
N ALA A 108 2.32 8.27 3.59
CA ALA A 108 0.93 7.89 3.79
C ALA A 108 -0.02 8.55 2.79
N ASP A 109 0.23 9.81 2.45
CA ASP A 109 -0.63 10.59 1.54
C ASP A 109 -0.14 10.56 0.08
N GLN A 110 0.92 9.79 -0.22
CA GLN A 110 1.37 9.53 -1.59
C GLN A 110 0.51 8.43 -2.24
N PHE A 111 0.42 8.45 -3.58
CA PHE A 111 -0.28 7.39 -4.30
C PHE A 111 0.40 6.04 -4.13
N VAL A 112 -0.41 5.01 -3.87
CA VAL A 112 0.06 3.65 -3.68
C VAL A 112 0.59 3.07 -4.99
N ASP A 113 1.78 2.52 -4.93
CA ASP A 113 2.29 1.65 -5.99
C ASP A 113 1.74 0.24 -5.76
N ALA A 114 0.70 -0.15 -6.50
CA ALA A 114 0.07 -1.46 -6.37
C ALA A 114 -0.25 -2.05 -7.75
N SER A 115 -0.27 -3.39 -7.85
CA SER A 115 -0.66 -4.05 -9.10
C SER A 115 -2.11 -3.70 -9.47
N PRO A 116 -2.47 -3.69 -10.77
CA PRO A 116 -3.84 -3.40 -11.20
C PRO A 116 -4.88 -4.34 -10.56
N GLU A 117 -4.53 -5.60 -10.31
CA GLU A 117 -5.37 -6.58 -9.62
C GLU A 117 -5.67 -6.16 -8.17
N LEU A 118 -4.65 -5.74 -7.42
CA LEU A 118 -4.82 -5.26 -6.05
C LEU A 118 -5.62 -3.95 -5.99
N LEU A 119 -5.38 -3.02 -6.92
CA LEU A 119 -6.20 -1.81 -7.04
C LEU A 119 -7.65 -2.15 -7.40
N PHE A 120 -7.89 -3.14 -8.25
CA PHE A 120 -9.25 -3.57 -8.59
C PHE A 120 -9.99 -4.08 -7.35
N HIS A 121 -9.30 -4.86 -6.52
CA HIS A 121 -9.82 -5.34 -5.25
C HIS A 121 -10.13 -4.20 -4.28
N TYR A 122 -9.21 -3.23 -4.15
CA TYR A 122 -9.44 -2.02 -3.36
C TYR A 122 -10.69 -1.28 -3.82
N HIS A 123 -10.82 -0.98 -5.12
CA HIS A 123 -11.97 -0.22 -5.66
C HIS A 123 -13.28 -0.99 -5.53
N THR A 124 -13.23 -2.32 -5.62
CA THR A 124 -14.40 -3.18 -5.37
C THR A 124 -14.83 -3.08 -3.91
N TRP A 125 -13.88 -3.16 -2.98
CA TRP A 125 -14.15 -3.00 -1.55
C TRP A 125 -14.65 -1.59 -1.22
N ASP A 126 -13.98 -0.55 -1.72
CA ASP A 126 -14.29 0.87 -1.49
C ASP A 126 -15.72 1.20 -1.95
N ARG A 127 -16.13 0.64 -3.10
CA ARG A 127 -17.48 0.84 -3.63
C ARG A 127 -18.55 0.03 -2.90
N LEU A 128 -18.25 -1.22 -2.52
CA LEU A 128 -19.29 -2.17 -2.11
C LEU A 128 -19.37 -2.38 -0.60
N LEU A 129 -18.25 -2.43 0.12
CA LEU A 129 -18.23 -2.78 1.55
C LEU A 129 -17.83 -1.62 2.44
N LYS A 130 -16.95 -0.74 1.97
CA LYS A 130 -16.54 0.42 2.77
C LYS A 130 -17.75 1.20 3.28
N PRO A 131 -18.83 1.44 2.50
CA PRO A 131 -20.01 2.15 3.01
C PRO A 131 -20.69 1.47 4.20
N ASP A 132 -20.57 0.15 4.34
CA ASP A 132 -21.13 -0.58 5.48
C ASP A 132 -20.27 -0.33 6.73
N GLU A 133 -20.87 0.34 7.72
CA GLU A 133 -20.20 0.64 8.99
C GLU A 133 -20.64 -0.31 10.09
N MET A 134 -19.66 -0.92 10.76
CA MET A 134 -19.88 -1.70 11.99
C MET A 134 -19.53 -0.83 13.20
N VAL A 135 -20.53 -0.54 14.02
CA VAL A 135 -20.42 0.39 15.16
C VAL A 135 -19.79 -0.31 16.36
N ARG A 136 -18.46 -0.26 16.47
CA ARG A 136 -17.72 -0.90 17.57
C ARG A 136 -17.30 0.08 18.65
N ARG A 137 -17.07 -0.41 19.87
CA ARG A 137 -16.43 0.38 20.94
C ARG A 137 -14.99 0.70 20.57
N ILE A 138 -14.57 1.94 20.81
CA ILE A 138 -13.19 2.41 20.64
C ILE A 138 -12.72 2.92 22.01
N PRO A 139 -12.17 2.04 22.86
CA PRO A 139 -11.61 2.41 24.14
C PRO A 139 -10.46 3.42 23.98
N VAL A 140 -10.37 4.38 24.90
CA VAL A 140 -9.37 5.46 24.82
C VAL A 140 -7.94 4.93 24.91
N ASP A 141 -7.70 3.94 25.77
CA ASP A 141 -6.39 3.30 25.98
C ASP A 141 -5.93 2.51 24.74
N GLU A 142 -6.80 1.67 24.17
CA GLU A 142 -6.52 0.97 22.93
C GLU A 142 -6.28 1.96 21.77
N PHE A 143 -7.07 3.04 21.71
CA PHE A 143 -6.91 4.06 20.67
C PHE A 143 -5.57 4.80 20.78
N ARG A 144 -5.09 5.10 22.00
CA ARG A 144 -3.74 5.64 22.20
C ARG A 144 -2.67 4.69 21.70
N PHE A 145 -2.82 3.40 21.99
CA PHE A 145 -1.88 2.38 21.52
C PHE A 145 -1.90 2.29 19.99
N PHE A 146 -3.08 2.30 19.37
CA PHE A 146 -3.23 2.37 17.91
C PHE A 146 -2.45 3.55 17.32
N LEU A 147 -2.62 4.77 17.86
CA LEU A 147 -1.90 5.94 17.35
C LEU A 147 -0.39 5.79 17.48
N ASN A 148 0.11 5.20 18.56
CA ASN A 148 1.54 4.94 18.74
C ASN A 148 2.09 3.88 17.76
N TYR A 149 1.27 2.90 17.40
CA TYR A 149 1.64 1.87 16.43
C TYR A 149 1.58 2.39 14.99
N ALA A 150 0.43 2.94 14.60
CA ALA A 150 0.08 3.42 13.26
C ALA A 150 0.21 4.95 13.20
N GLU A 151 1.46 5.42 13.27
CA GLU A 151 1.78 6.84 13.40
C GLU A 151 1.31 7.69 12.23
N GLU A 152 1.08 7.09 11.06
CA GLU A 152 0.48 7.75 9.92
C GLU A 152 -0.88 8.36 10.28
N TRP A 153 -1.65 7.76 11.19
CA TRP A 153 -2.95 8.26 11.65
C TRP A 153 -2.87 9.35 12.72
N LYS A 154 -1.66 9.70 13.21
CA LYS A 154 -1.48 10.85 14.09
C LYS A 154 -1.67 12.15 13.30
N PRO A 155 -2.41 13.14 13.83
CA PRO A 155 -2.59 14.44 13.17
C PRO A 155 -1.26 15.16 12.86
N THR A 156 -0.21 14.95 13.66
CA THR A 156 1.13 15.50 13.40
C THR A 156 1.75 15.00 12.10
N ASN A 157 1.33 13.83 11.62
CA ASN A 157 1.81 13.18 10.41
C ASN A 157 0.74 13.14 9.30
N TRP A 158 -0.39 13.82 9.49
CA TRP A 158 -1.48 13.88 8.54
C TRP A 158 -1.92 15.33 8.38
N PRO A 159 -1.29 16.08 7.45
CA PRO A 159 -1.56 17.51 7.28
C PRO A 159 -3.04 17.83 6.98
N GLU A 160 -3.74 16.91 6.33
CA GLU A 160 -5.17 17.02 5.97
C GLU A 160 -6.12 16.47 7.04
N ALA A 161 -5.60 16.10 8.22
CA ALA A 161 -6.41 15.58 9.32
C ALA A 161 -7.54 16.56 9.68
N PRO A 162 -8.80 16.08 9.86
CA PRO A 162 -9.90 16.95 10.25
C PRO A 162 -9.58 17.71 11.54
N ALA A 163 -9.81 19.03 11.57
CA ALA A 163 -9.45 19.87 12.73
C ALA A 163 -10.07 19.39 14.06
N LYS A 164 -11.31 18.88 14.00
CA LYS A 164 -11.98 18.27 15.17
C LYS A 164 -11.24 17.04 15.68
N TYR A 165 -10.75 16.20 14.77
CA TYR A 165 -9.97 15.02 15.11
C TYR A 165 -8.61 15.39 15.69
N ALA A 166 -7.90 16.35 15.08
CA ALA A 166 -6.65 16.86 15.62
C ALA A 166 -6.80 17.37 17.06
N SER A 167 -7.85 18.16 17.30
CA SER A 167 -8.19 18.68 18.62
C SER A 167 -8.54 17.58 19.62
N LEU A 168 -9.26 16.54 19.19
CA LEU A 168 -9.59 15.39 20.01
C LEU A 168 -8.33 14.62 20.43
N VAL A 169 -7.40 14.37 19.50
CA VAL A 169 -6.16 13.62 19.77
C VAL A 169 -5.28 14.34 20.80
N VAL A 170 -5.15 15.66 20.68
CA VAL A 170 -4.40 16.48 21.65
C VAL A 170 -5.02 16.42 23.05
N ASN A 171 -6.36 16.40 23.12
CA ASN A 171 -7.11 16.42 24.36
C ASN A 171 -7.71 15.05 24.73
N LEU A 172 -7.05 13.95 24.34
CA LEU A 172 -7.56 12.62 24.65
C LEU A 172 -7.74 12.49 26.18
N PRO A 173 -8.89 11.99 26.65
CA PRO A 173 -9.15 11.80 28.08
C PRO A 173 -8.04 10.96 28.73
N GLN A 174 -7.59 11.35 29.92
CA GLN A 174 -6.65 10.52 30.69
C GLN A 174 -7.34 9.28 31.26
N ASN A 175 -8.66 9.33 31.43
CA ASN A 175 -9.45 8.18 31.85
C ASN A 175 -9.54 7.15 30.71
N THR A 176 -9.12 5.91 31.00
CA THR A 176 -9.06 4.79 30.06
C THR A 176 -10.43 4.19 29.74
N SER A 177 -11.46 4.45 30.56
CA SER A 177 -12.77 3.80 30.40
C SER A 177 -13.68 4.42 29.33
N GLY A 178 -13.29 5.56 28.72
CA GLY A 178 -14.09 6.26 27.72
C GLY A 178 -14.26 5.49 26.41
N ASP A 179 -15.28 5.83 25.63
CA ASP A 179 -15.49 5.34 24.27
C ASP A 179 -15.50 6.50 23.28
N LEU A 180 -14.66 6.41 22.26
CA LEU A 180 -14.41 7.48 21.28
C LEU A 180 -15.23 7.34 19.99
N PHE A 181 -16.02 6.26 19.84
CA PHE A 181 -16.69 5.93 18.58
C PHE A 181 -17.41 7.09 17.88
N PRO A 182 -18.29 7.89 18.53
CA PRO A 182 -19.00 8.95 17.80
C PRO A 182 -18.11 10.16 17.47
N ALA A 183 -16.98 10.33 18.15
CA ALA A 183 -16.12 11.50 18.02
C ALA A 183 -15.07 11.38 16.92
N LEU A 184 -14.74 10.16 16.50
CA LEU A 184 -13.70 9.88 15.52
C LEU A 184 -14.23 9.96 14.08
N PRO A 185 -13.44 10.50 13.13
CA PRO A 185 -13.75 10.41 11.71
C PRO A 185 -13.90 8.96 11.26
N LEU A 186 -14.79 8.74 10.30
CA LEU A 186 -15.16 7.41 9.82
C LEU A 186 -13.94 6.55 9.41
N ASP A 187 -12.99 7.13 8.67
CA ASP A 187 -11.81 6.37 8.23
C ASP A 187 -10.85 6.05 9.38
N VAL A 188 -10.76 6.92 10.40
CA VAL A 188 -9.99 6.62 11.62
C VAL A 188 -10.64 5.46 12.39
N ARG A 189 -11.98 5.40 12.44
CA ARG A 189 -12.70 4.28 13.06
C ARG A 189 -12.44 2.98 12.32
N ARG A 190 -12.50 3.01 10.99
CA ARG A 190 -12.20 1.83 10.14
C ARG A 190 -10.76 1.38 10.30
N ALA A 191 -9.81 2.30 10.30
CA ALA A 191 -8.40 2.01 10.53
C ALA A 191 -8.19 1.34 11.88
N PHE A 192 -8.76 1.91 12.95
CA PHE A 192 -8.69 1.35 14.29
C PHE A 192 -9.28 -0.06 14.37
N ILE A 193 -10.50 -0.27 13.86
CA ILE A 193 -11.16 -1.58 13.88
C ILE A 193 -10.36 -2.61 13.07
N GLY A 194 -9.89 -2.24 11.87
CA GLY A 194 -9.07 -3.12 11.04
C GLY A 194 -7.74 -3.48 11.69
N TRP A 195 -7.06 -2.50 12.27
CA TRP A 195 -5.84 -2.70 13.04
C TRP A 195 -6.07 -3.66 14.22
N LYS A 196 -7.17 -3.47 14.97
CA LYS A 196 -7.53 -4.33 16.10
C LYS A 196 -7.81 -5.77 15.66
N ASN A 197 -8.59 -5.92 14.58
CA ASN A 197 -8.87 -7.21 13.94
C ASN A 197 -7.59 -7.93 13.53
N TYR A 198 -6.64 -7.20 12.96
CA TYR A 198 -5.39 -7.78 12.47
C TYR A 198 -4.44 -8.22 13.60
N LEU A 199 -4.23 -7.38 14.62
CA LEU A 199 -3.20 -7.62 15.64
C LEU A 199 -3.70 -8.36 16.88
N TYR A 200 -4.96 -8.18 17.29
CA TYR A 200 -5.44 -8.64 18.60
C TYR A 200 -6.59 -9.63 18.52
N GLU A 201 -7.45 -9.51 17.51
CA GLU A 201 -8.68 -10.29 17.43
C GLU A 201 -8.64 -11.37 16.34
N GLY A 202 -7.49 -11.56 15.67
CA GLY A 202 -7.34 -12.51 14.57
C GLY A 202 -7.73 -13.95 14.94
N ASP A 203 -7.25 -14.44 16.09
CA ASP A 203 -7.57 -15.79 16.57
C ASP A 203 -9.05 -15.89 16.97
N GLN A 204 -9.58 -14.88 17.65
CA GLN A 204 -11.00 -14.83 18.03
C GLN A 204 -11.91 -14.83 16.79
N ILE A 205 -11.53 -14.10 15.74
CA ILE A 205 -12.25 -14.09 14.46
C ILE A 205 -12.17 -15.46 13.80
N ALA A 206 -11.01 -16.14 13.85
CA ALA A 206 -10.83 -17.46 13.26
C ALA A 206 -11.66 -18.54 13.99
N GLU A 207 -11.76 -18.45 15.31
CA GLU A 207 -12.50 -19.38 16.18
C GLU A 207 -13.99 -19.06 16.29
N SER A 208 -14.43 -17.89 15.79
CA SER A 208 -15.83 -17.48 15.87
C SER A 208 -16.74 -18.39 15.05
N THR A 209 -17.70 -18.98 15.74
CA THR A 209 -18.77 -19.79 15.16
C THR A 209 -20.03 -18.96 14.99
N PHE A 210 -20.72 -19.15 13.86
CA PHE A 210 -21.99 -18.50 13.55
C PHE A 210 -23.04 -19.54 13.16
N THR A 211 -24.28 -19.29 13.53
CA THR A 211 -25.44 -20.06 13.10
C THR A 211 -25.88 -19.64 11.69
N ALA A 212 -26.60 -20.52 10.99
CA ALA A 212 -27.17 -20.19 9.70
C ALA A 212 -28.11 -18.97 9.78
N LYS A 213 -28.86 -18.84 10.88
CA LYS A 213 -29.70 -17.67 11.13
C LYS A 213 -28.90 -16.38 11.22
N GLU A 214 -27.86 -16.33 12.07
CA GLU A 214 -27.02 -15.13 12.22
C GLU A 214 -26.43 -14.68 10.87
N VAL A 215 -25.98 -15.64 10.06
CA VAL A 215 -25.44 -15.32 8.73
C VAL A 215 -26.53 -14.83 7.78
N LYS A 216 -27.70 -15.47 7.73
CA LYS A 216 -28.84 -15.02 6.90
C LYS A 216 -29.31 -13.62 7.29
N ASP A 217 -29.46 -13.37 8.59
CA ASP A 217 -29.89 -12.08 9.13
C ASP A 217 -28.87 -10.98 8.80
N PHE A 218 -27.58 -11.26 8.99
CA PHE A 218 -26.50 -10.35 8.60
C PHE A 218 -26.53 -10.04 7.10
N LEU A 219 -26.62 -11.06 6.25
CA LEU A 219 -26.63 -10.89 4.80
C LEU A 219 -27.89 -10.12 4.34
N LYS A 220 -29.02 -10.29 5.02
CA LYS A 220 -30.24 -9.51 4.75
C LYS A 220 -30.07 -8.04 5.11
N ALA A 221 -29.39 -7.73 6.21
CA ALA A 221 -29.07 -6.37 6.62
C ALA A 221 -27.99 -5.72 5.73
N HIS A 222 -27.03 -6.53 5.24
CA HIS A 222 -25.89 -6.09 4.45
C HIS A 222 -25.79 -6.85 3.11
N PRO A 223 -26.69 -6.57 2.14
CA PRO A 223 -26.82 -7.35 0.90
C PRO A 223 -25.61 -7.26 -0.04
N THR A 224 -24.73 -6.28 0.15
CA THR A 224 -23.43 -6.11 -0.54
C THR A 224 -22.51 -7.31 -0.34
N TYR A 225 -22.59 -7.96 0.83
CA TYR A 225 -21.85 -9.18 1.17
C TYR A 225 -22.38 -10.43 0.46
N GLN A 226 -23.55 -10.37 -0.19
CA GLN A 226 -24.09 -11.49 -0.98
C GLN A 226 -23.62 -11.45 -2.44
N ARG A 227 -23.04 -10.34 -2.90
CA ARG A 227 -22.87 -10.11 -4.33
C ARG A 227 -21.85 -11.08 -4.95
N PRO A 228 -22.12 -11.62 -6.14
CA PRO A 228 -21.21 -12.53 -6.81
C PRO A 228 -19.94 -11.84 -7.31
N LEU A 229 -19.78 -10.52 -7.23
CA LEU A 229 -18.51 -9.86 -7.62
C LEU A 229 -17.33 -10.24 -6.70
N TRP A 230 -17.61 -10.77 -5.51
CA TRP A 230 -16.60 -11.44 -4.68
C TRP A 230 -16.03 -12.69 -5.37
N TYR A 231 -16.67 -13.24 -6.42
CA TYR A 231 -16.16 -14.33 -7.26
C TYR A 231 -14.78 -14.07 -7.85
N ASN A 232 -14.44 -12.81 -8.16
CA ASN A 232 -13.11 -12.47 -8.68
C ASN A 232 -12.06 -12.36 -7.57
N LEU A 233 -12.51 -12.15 -6.32
CA LEU A 233 -11.70 -12.07 -5.11
C LEU A 233 -11.54 -13.42 -4.42
N VAL A 234 -12.50 -14.31 -4.64
CA VAL A 234 -12.68 -15.58 -3.96
C VAL A 234 -12.71 -16.62 -5.06
N LYS A 235 -11.67 -17.45 -5.13
CA LYS A 235 -11.52 -18.50 -6.15
C LYS A 235 -12.69 -19.51 -6.20
N ASP A 236 -13.64 -19.44 -5.27
CA ASP A 236 -14.82 -20.29 -5.19
C ASP A 236 -16.13 -19.47 -5.30
N PRO A 237 -16.92 -19.61 -6.37
CA PRO A 237 -18.23 -18.95 -6.56
C PRO A 237 -19.30 -19.39 -5.56
N SER A 238 -19.04 -20.43 -4.76
CA SER A 238 -20.05 -21.13 -3.99
C SER A 238 -19.97 -20.90 -2.48
N TYR A 239 -19.28 -19.86 -2.03
CA TYR A 239 -19.07 -19.63 -0.59
C TYR A 239 -20.33 -19.40 0.26
N LEU A 240 -21.47 -19.08 -0.37
CA LEU A 240 -22.78 -19.02 0.30
C LEU A 240 -23.70 -20.21 -0.06
N LYS A 241 -23.21 -21.12 -0.91
CA LYS A 241 -23.99 -22.25 -1.41
C LYS A 241 -24.26 -23.22 -0.26
N GLY A 242 -25.53 -23.43 0.05
CA GLY A 242 -25.97 -24.30 1.13
C GLY A 242 -26.40 -23.55 2.40
N ILE A 243 -25.97 -22.30 2.62
CA ILE A 243 -26.37 -21.53 3.82
C ILE A 243 -27.90 -21.34 3.87
N ASN A 244 -28.52 -21.07 2.72
CA ASN A 244 -29.97 -20.90 2.63
C ASN A 244 -30.76 -22.19 2.88
N THR A 245 -30.13 -23.35 2.74
CA THR A 245 -30.76 -24.67 2.94
C THR A 245 -30.51 -25.26 4.32
N LEU A 246 -29.59 -24.67 5.11
CA LEU A 246 -29.32 -25.11 6.46
C LEU A 246 -30.46 -24.69 7.42
N PRO A 247 -30.82 -25.54 8.41
CA PRO A 247 -31.64 -25.14 9.54
C PRO A 247 -31.04 -23.92 10.24
N ASP A 248 -31.88 -23.05 10.79
CA ASP A 248 -31.47 -21.77 11.35
C ASP A 248 -30.49 -21.92 12.52
N GLU A 249 -30.63 -22.97 13.32
CA GLU A 249 -29.78 -23.29 14.47
C GLU A 249 -28.49 -24.03 14.09
N ALA A 250 -28.34 -24.44 12.83
CA ALA A 250 -27.16 -25.16 12.39
C ALA A 250 -25.92 -24.27 12.48
N GLN A 251 -24.88 -24.75 13.16
CA GLN A 251 -23.60 -24.08 13.19
C GLN A 251 -22.90 -24.22 11.85
N ILE A 252 -22.41 -23.11 11.32
CA ILE A 252 -21.62 -23.06 10.09
C ILE A 252 -20.15 -23.26 10.47
N PRO A 253 -19.46 -24.27 9.91
CA PRO A 253 -18.04 -24.46 10.17
C PRO A 253 -17.21 -23.24 9.74
N PRO A 254 -16.28 -22.72 10.56
CA PRO A 254 -15.55 -21.47 10.27
C PRO A 254 -14.78 -21.45 8.95
N GLU A 255 -14.37 -22.62 8.45
CA GLU A 255 -13.65 -22.83 7.19
C GLU A 255 -14.54 -22.67 5.95
N THR A 256 -15.86 -22.78 6.11
CA THR A 256 -16.82 -22.59 5.01
C THR A 256 -17.13 -21.11 4.78
N LEU A 257 -16.90 -20.26 5.78
CA LEU A 257 -17.03 -18.82 5.65
C LEU A 257 -15.72 -18.21 5.19
N LEU A 258 -15.82 -17.33 4.18
CA LEU A 258 -14.68 -16.57 3.72
C LEU A 258 -14.19 -15.60 4.79
N ALA A 259 -12.89 -15.35 4.79
CA ALA A 259 -12.23 -14.50 5.78
C ALA A 259 -12.90 -13.12 5.92
N PHE A 260 -13.23 -12.45 4.80
CA PHE A 260 -13.84 -11.10 4.85
C PHE A 260 -15.25 -11.13 5.47
N LEU A 261 -16.05 -12.14 5.16
CA LEU A 261 -17.40 -12.29 5.70
C LEU A 261 -17.34 -12.64 7.19
N ARG A 262 -16.41 -13.50 7.59
CA ARG A 262 -16.19 -13.86 9.00
C ARG A 262 -15.77 -12.66 9.84
N VAL A 263 -14.85 -11.81 9.33
CA VAL A 263 -14.47 -10.55 9.97
C VAL A 263 -15.68 -9.62 10.11
N ALA A 264 -16.51 -9.51 9.07
CA ALA A 264 -17.69 -8.65 9.10
C ALA A 264 -18.75 -9.15 10.11
N LEU A 265 -19.03 -10.45 10.13
CA LEU A 265 -19.93 -11.08 11.11
C LEU A 265 -19.43 -10.90 12.54
N TYR A 266 -18.13 -11.07 12.77
CA TYR A 266 -17.51 -10.82 14.08
C TYR A 266 -17.70 -9.35 14.50
N ASN A 267 -17.42 -8.41 13.60
CA ASN A 267 -17.61 -6.98 13.86
C ASN A 267 -19.08 -6.62 14.13
N ALA A 268 -20.02 -7.26 13.43
CA ALA A 268 -21.46 -7.08 13.64
C ALA A 268 -21.88 -7.58 15.03
N LYS A 269 -21.45 -8.79 15.42
CA LYS A 269 -21.67 -9.33 16.77
C LYS A 269 -21.12 -8.40 17.85
N LYS A 270 -19.91 -7.84 17.66
CA LYS A 270 -19.34 -6.83 18.57
C LYS A 270 -20.12 -5.51 18.60
N THR A 271 -20.81 -5.18 17.52
CA THR A 271 -21.70 -4.02 17.47
C THR A 271 -22.96 -4.25 18.30
N GLU A 272 -23.58 -5.43 18.18
CA GLU A 272 -24.73 -5.81 18.99
C GLU A 272 -24.40 -5.88 20.49
N GLU A 273 -23.26 -6.48 20.85
CA GLU A 273 -22.75 -6.51 22.23
C GLU A 273 -22.59 -5.12 22.84
N ARG A 274 -22.25 -4.11 22.01
CA ARG A 274 -22.13 -2.71 22.42
C ARG A 274 -23.51 -2.07 22.60
N LEU A 275 -24.43 -2.27 21.66
CA LEU A 275 -25.76 -1.65 21.69
C LEU A 275 -26.64 -2.17 22.84
N ASN A 276 -26.38 -3.39 23.32
CA ASN A 276 -27.10 -4.01 24.42
C ASN A 276 -26.53 -3.69 25.82
N LYS A 277 -25.49 -2.86 25.93
CA LYS A 277 -24.86 -2.44 27.19
C LYS A 277 -25.12 -0.97 27.48
#